data_AF-A0A2S6GEL0-F1
#
_entry.id   AF-A0A2S6GEL0-F1
#
_cell.length_a   1.000
_cell.length_b   1.000
_cell.length_c   1.000
_cell.angle_alpha   90.00
_cell.angle_beta   90.00
_cell.angle_gamma   90.00
#
_symmetry.space_group_name_H-M   'P 1'
#
loop_
_entity.id
_entity.type
_entity.pdbx_description
1 polymer ?
#
loop_
_entity_poly.entity_id
_entity_poly.type
_entity_poly.pdbx_seq_one_letter_code
_entity_poly.pdbx_strand_id
1 'polypeptide(L)'
;MSTVIGLDQIRAEARASIQDLTVGLTGGKAVCLRNALRMSKKDRETLTALGERIAVVAEAGDDEDALVAALADVVLLVAETKPTARALLAEIGGDLLTLTGLFRRYQEVCQLPEPSGSIS
;
A
#
# COMPACT_ATOMS: atom_id res chain seq x y z
N MET A 1 -20.60 31.56 14.94
CA MET A 1 -21.42 30.55 14.23
C MET A 1 -20.80 29.20 14.50
N SER A 2 -21.47 28.34 15.28
CA SER A 2 -20.99 26.98 15.53
C SER A 2 -21.35 26.11 14.33
N THR A 3 -20.35 25.71 13.56
CA THR A 3 -20.51 24.74 12.46
C THR A 3 -20.74 23.36 13.08
N VAL A 4 -22.00 23.03 13.35
CA VAL A 4 -22.38 21.67 13.73
C VAL A 4 -22.39 20.84 12.45
N ILE A 5 -21.33 20.06 12.25
CA ILE A 5 -21.22 19.10 11.15
C ILE A 5 -21.77 17.76 11.66
N GLY A 6 -22.69 17.14 10.92
CA GLY A 6 -23.31 15.87 11.31
C GLY A 6 -22.32 14.70 11.21
N LEU A 7 -22.43 13.73 12.12
CA LEU A 7 -21.56 12.54 12.12
C LEU A 7 -21.62 11.75 10.81
N ASP A 8 -22.79 11.67 10.16
CA ASP A 8 -22.92 10.99 8.87
C ASP A 8 -22.21 11.72 7.73
N GLN A 9 -22.15 13.07 7.80
CA GLN A 9 -21.38 13.86 6.85
C GLN A 9 -19.88 13.61 7.04
N ILE A 10 -19.40 13.58 8.28
CA ILE A 10 -18.00 13.22 8.61
C ILE A 10 -17.66 11.81 8.11
N ARG A 11 -18.58 10.84 8.26
CA ARG A 11 -18.40 9.47 7.75
C ARG A 11 -18.37 9.40 6.23
N ALA A 12 -19.20 10.18 5.56
CA ALA A 12 -19.24 10.25 4.10
C ALA A 12 -17.96 10.87 3.54
N GLU A 13 -17.51 11.99 4.12
CA GLU A 13 -16.27 12.67 3.77
C GLU A 13 -15.04 11.78 4.02
N ALA A 14 -15.00 11.11 5.18
CA ALA A 14 -13.93 10.17 5.50
C ALA A 14 -13.89 8.94 4.58
N ARG A 15 -15.04 8.50 4.04
CA ARG A 15 -15.07 7.42 3.04
C ARG A 15 -14.67 7.90 1.65
N ALA A 16 -15.02 9.14 1.30
CA ALA A 16 -14.68 9.74 0.02
C ALA A 16 -13.17 10.07 -0.10
N SER A 17 -12.51 10.35 1.02
CA SER A 17 -11.06 10.65 1.05
C SER A 17 -10.18 9.39 0.95
N ILE A 18 -10.73 8.20 1.12
CA ILE A 18 -10.00 6.93 1.00
C ILE A 18 -9.81 6.62 -0.49
N GLN A 19 -8.59 6.88 -0.98
CA GLN A 19 -8.21 6.62 -2.36
C GLN A 19 -7.41 5.31 -2.49
N ASP A 20 -7.76 4.55 -3.53
CA ASP A 20 -6.97 3.42 -4.00
C ASP A 20 -5.91 3.92 -5.00
N LEU A 21 -4.79 3.22 -5.09
CA LEU A 21 -3.72 3.57 -6.03
C LEU A 21 -3.88 2.74 -7.30
N THR A 22 -4.15 3.40 -8.43
CA THR A 22 -4.20 2.74 -9.74
C THR A 22 -2.88 2.89 -10.47
N VAL A 23 -2.29 1.77 -10.88
CA VAL A 23 -1.03 1.71 -11.63
C VAL A 23 -1.33 1.27 -13.06
N GLY A 24 -1.00 2.11 -14.05
CA GLY A 24 -1.10 1.76 -15.46
C GLY A 24 -0.01 0.77 -15.86
N LEU A 25 -0.39 -0.23 -16.66
CA LEU A 25 0.49 -1.20 -17.28
C LEU A 25 0.60 -0.94 -18.79
N THR A 26 1.65 -1.47 -19.40
CA THR A 26 1.82 -1.43 -20.86
C THR A 26 0.64 -2.10 -21.56
N GLY A 27 0.19 -1.51 -22.67
CA GLY A 27 -0.97 -2.02 -23.42
C GLY A 27 -2.33 -1.62 -22.86
N GLY A 28 -2.39 -0.59 -22.01
CA GLY A 28 -3.64 0.03 -21.55
C GLY A 28 -4.37 -0.72 -20.45
N LYS A 29 -3.71 -1.71 -19.81
CA LYS A 29 -4.23 -2.37 -18.60
C LYS A 29 -3.91 -1.51 -17.37
N ALA A 30 -4.60 -1.78 -16.26
CA ALA A 30 -4.31 -1.13 -14.99
C ALA A 30 -4.49 -2.11 -13.83
N VAL A 31 -3.77 -1.84 -12.75
CA VAL A 31 -3.86 -2.59 -11.49
C VAL A 31 -4.26 -1.64 -10.37
N CYS A 32 -5.35 -1.96 -9.70
CA CYS A 32 -5.81 -1.23 -8.53
C CYS A 32 -5.21 -1.84 -7.26
N LEU A 33 -4.48 -1.03 -6.50
CA LEU A 33 -3.94 -1.34 -5.18
C LEU A 33 -4.88 -0.72 -4.13
N ARG A 34 -5.54 -1.58 -3.36
CA ARG A 34 -6.59 -1.20 -2.42
C ARG A 34 -6.00 -0.48 -1.22
N ASN A 35 -6.66 0.58 -0.77
CA ASN A 35 -6.33 1.25 0.46
C ASN A 35 -6.43 0.30 1.66
N ALA A 36 -5.49 0.39 2.60
CA ALA A 36 -5.47 -0.46 3.78
C ALA A 36 -6.78 -0.40 4.57
N LEU A 37 -7.44 0.77 4.64
CA LEU A 37 -8.73 0.94 5.32
C LEU A 37 -9.90 0.19 4.67
N ARG A 38 -9.79 -0.16 3.38
CA ARG A 38 -10.78 -0.98 2.67
C ARG A 38 -10.55 -2.48 2.84
N MET A 39 -9.39 -2.88 3.35
CA MET A 39 -9.01 -4.28 3.53
C MET A 39 -9.61 -4.86 4.81
N SER A 40 -9.68 -6.19 4.88
CA SER A 40 -10.13 -6.88 6.09
C SER A 40 -9.16 -6.64 7.25
N LYS A 41 -9.60 -6.83 8.50
CA LYS A 41 -8.72 -6.72 9.68
C LYS A 41 -7.49 -7.64 9.55
N LYS A 42 -7.69 -8.88 9.12
CA LYS A 42 -6.62 -9.87 8.90
C LYS A 42 -5.62 -9.42 7.85
N ASP A 43 -6.09 -8.85 6.75
CA ASP A 43 -5.20 -8.37 5.69
C ASP A 43 -4.41 -7.13 6.13
N ARG A 44 -5.02 -6.25 6.94
CA ARG A 44 -4.29 -5.11 7.55
C ARG A 44 -3.19 -5.57 8.49
N GLU A 45 -3.46 -6.55 9.36
CA GLU A 45 -2.44 -7.15 10.23
C GLU A 45 -1.31 -7.78 9.42
N THR A 46 -1.66 -8.47 8.33
CA THR A 46 -0.67 -9.05 7.41
C THR A 46 0.17 -7.96 6.74
N LEU A 47 -0.46 -6.86 6.31
CA LEU A 47 0.24 -5.72 5.71
C LEU A 47 1.22 -5.05 6.70
N THR A 48 0.82 -4.91 7.97
CA THR A 48 1.71 -4.42 9.04
C THR A 48 2.91 -5.34 9.22
N ALA A 49 2.69 -6.66 9.34
CA ALA A 49 3.77 -7.63 9.50
C ALA A 49 4.73 -7.65 8.30
N LEU A 50 4.21 -7.47 7.07
CA LEU A 50 5.05 -7.34 5.88
C LEU A 50 5.87 -6.05 5.90
N GLY A 51 5.31 -4.93 6.35
CA GLY A 51 6.03 -3.66 6.52
C GLY A 51 7.19 -3.77 7.52
N GLU A 52 6.95 -4.41 8.67
CA GLU A 52 8.00 -4.68 9.67
C GLU A 52 9.11 -5.58 9.08
N ARG A 53 8.72 -6.62 8.33
CA ARG A 53 9.69 -7.48 7.64
C ARG A 53 10.53 -6.71 6.63
N ILE A 54 9.91 -5.83 5.83
CA ILE A 54 10.62 -4.97 4.87
C ILE A 54 11.64 -4.10 5.60
N ALA A 55 11.26 -3.48 6.73
CA ALA A 55 12.18 -2.67 7.52
C ALA A 55 13.37 -3.49 8.05
N VAL A 56 13.12 -4.67 8.61
CA VAL A 56 14.19 -5.55 9.12
C VAL A 56 15.15 -5.98 8.00
N VAL A 57 14.63 -6.36 6.83
CA VAL A 57 15.46 -6.79 5.70
C VAL A 57 16.24 -5.61 5.11
N ALA A 58 15.62 -4.43 5.00
CA ALA A 58 16.28 -3.23 4.50
C ALA A 58 17.42 -2.76 5.42
N GLU A 59 17.23 -2.81 6.74
CA GLU A 59 18.27 -2.47 7.74
C GLU A 59 19.44 -3.47 7.74
N ALA A 60 19.16 -4.75 7.45
CA ALA A 60 20.21 -5.76 7.34
C ALA A 60 21.11 -5.54 6.12
N GLY A 61 20.61 -4.94 5.04
CA GLY A 61 21.38 -4.47 3.88
C GLY A 61 22.00 -5.53 2.97
N ASP A 62 22.02 -6.81 3.37
CA ASP A 62 22.80 -7.87 2.73
C ASP A 62 21.98 -8.84 1.85
N ASP A 63 20.65 -8.70 1.78
CA ASP A 63 19.76 -9.63 1.05
C ASP A 63 18.73 -8.89 0.18
N GLU A 64 19.17 -8.49 -1.01
CA GLU A 64 18.35 -7.81 -2.02
C GLU A 64 17.16 -8.67 -2.48
N ASP A 65 17.38 -9.97 -2.69
CA ASP A 65 16.35 -10.91 -3.13
C ASP A 65 15.23 -11.04 -2.07
N ALA A 66 15.60 -11.08 -0.78
CA ALA A 66 14.62 -11.08 0.30
C ALA A 66 13.82 -9.77 0.36
N LEU A 67 14.44 -8.63 0.05
CA LEU A 67 13.76 -7.34 0.03
C LEU A 67 12.77 -7.25 -1.13
N VAL A 68 13.21 -7.67 -2.33
CA VAL A 68 12.36 -7.78 -3.52
C VAL A 68 11.16 -8.70 -3.25
N ALA A 69 11.39 -9.87 -2.65
CA ALA A 69 10.33 -10.80 -2.31
C ALA A 69 9.32 -10.21 -1.30
N ALA A 70 9.81 -9.51 -0.26
CA ALA A 70 8.94 -8.88 0.73
C ALA A 70 8.08 -7.75 0.13
N LEU A 71 8.65 -6.93 -0.77
CA LEU A 71 7.90 -5.91 -1.50
C LEU A 71 6.87 -6.52 -2.45
N ALA A 72 7.21 -7.62 -3.12
CA ALA A 72 6.29 -8.35 -4.00
C ALA A 72 5.10 -8.94 -3.24
N ASP A 73 5.33 -9.47 -2.03
CA ASP A 73 4.27 -9.97 -1.15
C ASP A 73 3.26 -8.89 -0.76
N VAL A 74 3.73 -7.65 -0.54
CA VAL A 74 2.83 -6.51 -0.32
C VAL A 74 1.95 -6.26 -1.54
N VAL A 75 2.53 -6.21 -2.75
CA VAL A 75 1.77 -5.99 -3.99
C VAL A 75 0.70 -7.07 -4.18
N LEU A 76 1.02 -8.34 -3.89
CA LEU A 76 0.09 -9.46 -3.96
C LEU A 76 -1.07 -9.33 -2.96
N LEU A 77 -0.81 -8.76 -1.79
CA LEU A 77 -1.80 -8.57 -0.74
C LEU A 77 -2.75 -7.40 -1.05
N VAL A 78 -2.20 -6.26 -1.47
CA VAL A 78 -2.96 -5.01 -1.59
C VAL A 78 -3.68 -4.88 -2.93
N ALA A 79 -3.23 -5.57 -3.97
CA ALA A 79 -3.93 -5.58 -5.25
C ALA A 79 -5.37 -6.09 -5.13
N GLU A 80 -6.23 -5.60 -6.02
CA GLU A 80 -7.62 -6.05 -6.13
C GLU A 80 -7.72 -7.55 -6.41
N THR A 81 -6.84 -8.08 -7.27
CA THR A 81 -6.79 -9.51 -7.59
C THR A 81 -5.36 -10.04 -7.69
N LYS A 82 -5.17 -11.33 -7.37
CA LYS A 82 -3.86 -11.99 -7.54
C LYS A 82 -3.35 -12.00 -8.99
N PRO A 83 -4.18 -12.23 -10.02
CA PRO A 83 -3.73 -12.16 -11.41
C PRO A 83 -3.21 -10.77 -11.80
N THR A 84 -3.88 -9.69 -11.39
CA THR A 84 -3.43 -8.33 -11.70
C THR A 84 -2.14 -7.97 -10.97
N ALA A 85 -1.99 -8.39 -9.71
CA ALA A 85 -0.72 -8.25 -8.98
C ALA A 85 0.43 -8.96 -9.71
N ARG A 86 0.23 -10.21 -10.15
CA ARG A 86 1.25 -10.97 -10.88
C ARG A 86 1.61 -10.31 -12.21
N ALA A 87 0.64 -9.72 -12.90
CA ALA A 87 0.91 -8.98 -14.13
C ALA A 87 1.79 -7.74 -13.87
N LEU A 88 1.48 -6.96 -12.82
CA LEU A 88 2.31 -5.83 -12.40
C LEU A 88 3.72 -6.27 -12.02
N LEU A 89 3.85 -7.31 -11.20
CA LEU A 89 5.16 -7.84 -10.78
C LEU A 89 5.98 -8.38 -11.95
N ALA A 90 5.34 -9.03 -12.93
CA ALA A 90 6.00 -9.51 -14.14
C ALA A 90 6.51 -8.36 -15.01
N GLU A 91 5.79 -7.24 -15.08
CA GLU A 91 6.22 -6.05 -15.82
C GLU A 91 7.35 -5.30 -15.11
N ILE A 92 7.34 -5.28 -13.77
CA ILE A 92 8.45 -4.71 -12.98
C ILE A 92 9.72 -5.57 -13.07
N GLY A 93 9.58 -6.89 -13.24
CA GLY A 93 10.71 -7.78 -13.50
C GLY A 93 11.69 -7.94 -12.32
N GLY A 94 11.23 -7.67 -11.09
CA GLY A 94 12.07 -7.75 -9.89
C GLY A 94 12.97 -6.55 -9.66
N ASP A 95 12.82 -5.46 -10.43
CA ASP A 95 13.59 -4.23 -10.22
C ASP A 95 13.29 -3.63 -8.83
N LEU A 96 14.28 -3.69 -7.94
CA LEU A 96 14.15 -3.24 -6.56
C LEU A 96 13.78 -1.75 -6.50
N LEU A 97 14.39 -0.91 -7.33
CA LEU A 97 14.14 0.54 -7.33
C LEU A 97 12.67 0.84 -7.66
N THR A 98 12.12 0.19 -8.68
CA THR A 98 10.71 0.33 -9.06
C THR A 98 9.78 -0.22 -7.98
N LEU A 99 10.09 -1.37 -7.37
CA LEU A 99 9.27 -1.94 -6.29
C LEU A 99 9.25 -1.02 -5.06
N THR A 100 10.40 -0.48 -4.67
CA THR A 100 10.53 0.43 -3.53
C THR A 100 9.81 1.74 -3.80
N GLY A 101 9.94 2.28 -5.01
CA GLY A 101 9.21 3.47 -5.45
C GLY A 101 7.69 3.26 -5.47
N LEU A 102 7.23 2.12 -5.97
CA LEU A 102 5.81 1.73 -5.94
C LEU A 102 5.30 1.60 -4.50
N PHE A 103 6.04 0.91 -3.63
CA PHE A 103 5.67 0.72 -2.24
C PHE A 103 5.57 2.07 -1.50
N ARG A 104 6.57 2.94 -1.64
CA ARG A 104 6.51 4.31 -1.09
C ARG A 104 5.28 5.07 -1.59
N ARG A 105 5.01 5.01 -2.89
CA ARG A 105 3.85 5.71 -3.46
C ARG A 105 2.52 5.16 -2.94
N TYR A 106 2.46 3.84 -2.75
CA TYR A 106 1.33 3.19 -2.10
C TYR A 106 1.18 3.65 -0.65
N GLN A 107 2.26 3.77 0.12
CA GLN A 107 2.17 4.28 1.49
C GLN A 107 1.64 5.72 1.54
N GLU A 108 2.11 6.60 0.65
CA GLU A 108 1.66 8.00 0.59
C GLU A 108 0.17 8.17 0.25
N VAL A 109 -0.39 7.29 -0.59
CA VAL A 109 -1.77 7.40 -1.10
C VAL A 109 -2.75 6.52 -0.31
N CYS A 110 -2.30 5.34 0.10
CA CYS A 110 -3.15 4.23 0.54
C CYS A 110 -2.94 3.78 1.98
N GLN A 111 -1.83 4.18 2.62
CA GLN A 111 -1.69 4.06 4.06
C GLN A 111 -1.99 5.44 4.67
N LEU A 112 -2.76 5.46 5.75
CA LEU A 112 -2.86 6.67 6.56
C LEU A 112 -1.42 7.10 6.91
N PRO A 113 -1.13 8.41 6.98
CA PRO A 113 0.10 8.85 7.64
C PRO A 113 0.16 8.11 8.98
N GLU A 114 1.30 7.50 9.30
CA GLU A 114 1.54 7.03 10.66
C GLU A 114 1.01 8.11 11.60
N PRO A 115 0.22 7.79 12.64
CA PRO A 115 -0.08 8.79 13.65
C PRO A 115 1.29 9.31 14.08
N SER A 116 1.61 10.54 13.67
CA SER A 116 2.95 11.10 13.81
C SER A 116 3.41 10.77 15.20
N GLY A 117 4.46 9.94 15.29
CA GLY A 117 5.03 9.54 16.55
C GLY A 117 5.24 10.80 17.38
N SER A 118 4.48 10.86 18.47
CA SER A 118 4.68 11.71 19.63
C SER A 118 5.02 13.17 19.41
N ILE A 119 4.06 14.01 19.82
CA ILE A 119 4.28 15.26 20.55
C ILE A 119 5.66 15.23 21.24
N SER A 120 6.57 16.13 20.85
CA SER A 120 7.70 16.57 21.67
C SER A 120 7.52 18.04 21.99
#